data_AF-A0A239KKZ5-F1
#
_entry.id   AF-A0A239KKZ5-F1
#
_cell.length_a   1.000
_cell.length_b   1.000
_cell.length_c   1.000
_cell.angle_alpha   90.00
_cell.angle_beta   90.00
_cell.angle_gamma   90.00
#
_symmetry.space_group_name_H-M   'P 1'
#
loop_
_entity.id
_entity.type
_entity.pdbx_description
1 polymer ?
#
loop_
_entity_poly.entity_id
_entity_poly.type
_entity_poly.pdbx_seq_one_letter_code
_entity_poly.pdbx_strand_id
1 'polypeptide(L)'
;MTTPLGPEDPELKLAQINKLHAETEKLKAEKLKLEQEAAAVPRQARGSYWSEVIKILCAIVLGIGGVVTAGGSYFVARNQVELAEIKSSQADEKARAAESVAVRAKAEAAAAVNLRDTARREEAEAAKSVKELRDSLAELTSKVQSENPGLLKRQLVYIQFQGDLSRALINELRQSLEAKGLSAPGAERLAAPYKNLVKYFRPEEEKSAALLAKATEEFFMSKGCSVKLRAVEAKTEVAAPPLELWLSHSCKQ
;
A
#
# COMPACT_ATOMS: atom_id res chain seq x y z
N MET A 1 -11.72 -7.44 12.92
CA MET A 1 -11.55 -6.69 11.66
C MET A 1 -11.17 -5.27 12.03
N THR A 2 -9.88 -4.97 12.06
CA THR A 2 -9.35 -3.62 12.33
C THR A 2 -8.98 -2.99 10.99
N THR A 3 -9.74 -2.00 10.58
CA THR A 3 -9.47 -1.22 9.36
C THR A 3 -8.17 -0.43 9.60
N PRO A 4 -7.11 -0.62 8.78
CA PRO A 4 -5.92 0.19 8.91
C PRO A 4 -6.27 1.63 8.53
N LEU A 5 -6.03 2.57 9.46
CA LEU A 5 -6.03 4.00 9.19
C LEU A 5 -4.96 4.26 8.12
N GLY A 6 -5.39 4.60 6.91
CA GLY A 6 -4.50 4.95 5.81
C GLY A 6 -3.63 6.16 6.19
N PRO A 7 -2.43 6.29 5.58
CA PRO A 7 -1.53 7.39 5.86
C PRO A 7 -2.24 8.72 5.56
N GLU A 8 -2.43 9.54 6.59
CA GLU A 8 -2.99 10.88 6.46
C GLU A 8 -2.15 11.70 5.49
N ASP A 9 -2.78 12.24 4.45
CA ASP A 9 -2.15 12.95 3.35
C ASP A 9 -1.29 14.12 3.88
N PRO A 10 0.05 14.10 3.65
CA PRO A 10 0.95 15.14 4.13
C PRO A 10 0.62 16.52 3.56
N GLU A 11 -0.03 16.61 2.40
CA GLU A 11 -0.46 17.90 1.83
C GLU A 11 -1.60 18.53 2.64
N LEU A 12 -2.52 17.71 3.16
CA LEU A 12 -3.63 18.17 3.98
C LEU A 12 -3.13 18.78 5.31
N LYS A 13 -2.13 18.14 5.93
CA LYS A 13 -1.50 18.65 7.16
C LYS A 13 -0.77 19.98 6.93
N LEU A 14 -0.08 20.11 5.80
CA LEU A 14 0.64 21.34 5.46
C LEU A 14 -0.34 22.50 5.19
N ALA A 15 -1.48 22.23 4.55
CA ALA A 15 -2.55 23.22 4.37
C ALA A 15 -3.16 23.68 5.70
N GLN A 16 -3.36 22.77 6.66
CA GLN A 16 -3.86 23.12 8.01
C GLN A 16 -2.86 23.97 8.80
N ILE A 17 -1.57 23.67 8.72
CA ILE A 17 -0.50 24.47 9.37
C ILE A 17 -0.47 25.88 8.79
N ASN A 18 -0.55 26.03 7.46
CA ASN A 18 -0.57 27.35 6.81
C ASN A 18 -1.80 28.17 7.19
N LYS A 19 -2.97 27.53 7.33
CA LYS A 19 -4.20 28.19 7.78
C LYS A 19 -4.07 28.69 9.23
N LEU A 20 -3.56 27.84 10.14
CA LEU A 20 -3.32 28.23 11.53
C LEU A 20 -2.34 29.41 11.62
N HIS A 21 -1.27 29.41 10.82
CA HIS A 21 -0.31 30.51 10.79
C HIS A 21 -0.96 31.83 10.35
N ALA A 22 -1.80 31.80 9.33
CA ALA A 22 -2.54 32.97 8.85
C ALA A 22 -3.52 33.52 9.90
N GLU A 23 -4.20 32.65 10.65
CA GLU A 23 -5.10 33.05 11.74
C GLU A 23 -4.33 33.69 12.90
N THR A 24 -3.16 33.15 13.28
CA THR A 24 -2.30 33.78 14.30
C THR A 24 -1.78 35.15 13.88
N GLU A 25 -1.38 35.34 12.62
CA GLU A 25 -0.93 36.65 12.14
C GLU A 25 -2.06 37.67 12.11
N LYS A 26 -3.28 37.25 11.75
CA LYS A 26 -4.47 38.12 11.81
C LYS A 26 -4.78 38.57 13.24
N LEU A 27 -4.73 37.65 14.21
CA LEU A 27 -4.95 37.97 15.62
C LEU A 27 -3.88 38.91 16.18
N LYS A 28 -2.61 38.74 15.80
CA LYS A 28 -1.53 39.68 16.17
C LYS A 28 -1.78 41.08 15.60
N ALA A 29 -2.20 41.17 14.34
CA ALA A 29 -2.51 42.45 13.70
C ALA A 29 -3.72 43.14 14.37
N GLU A 30 -4.76 42.40 14.74
CA GLU A 30 -5.90 42.94 15.50
C GLU A 30 -5.50 43.39 16.91
N LYS A 31 -4.66 42.63 17.62
CA LYS A 31 -4.13 43.04 18.94
C LYS A 31 -3.34 44.35 18.83
N LEU A 32 -2.45 44.45 17.84
CA LEU A 32 -1.62 45.63 17.63
C LEU A 32 -2.46 46.86 17.24
N LYS A 33 -3.52 46.66 16.46
CA LYS A 33 -4.49 47.71 16.14
C LYS A 33 -5.22 48.20 17.39
N LEU A 34 -5.69 47.30 18.26
CA LEU A 34 -6.36 47.67 19.51
C LEU A 34 -5.42 48.37 20.49
N GLU A 35 -4.15 47.96 20.57
CA GLU A 35 -3.13 48.63 21.39
C GLU A 35 -2.81 50.03 20.84
N GLN A 36 -2.74 50.19 19.52
CA GLN A 36 -2.56 51.50 18.88
C GLN A 36 -3.78 52.40 19.08
N GLU A 37 -5.00 51.88 18.97
CA GLU A 37 -6.23 52.62 19.27
C GLU A 37 -6.28 53.03 20.74
N ALA A 38 -5.89 52.14 21.67
CA ALA A 38 -5.80 52.46 23.09
C ALA A 38 -4.71 53.50 23.41
N ALA A 39 -3.58 53.46 22.71
CA ALA A 39 -2.48 54.42 22.87
C ALA A 39 -2.76 55.77 22.18
N ALA A 40 -3.53 55.78 21.09
CA ALA A 40 -3.90 56.96 20.33
C ALA A 40 -5.08 57.75 20.93
N VAL A 41 -5.77 57.21 21.96
CA VAL A 41 -6.74 57.99 22.75
C VAL A 41 -5.96 59.04 23.55
N PRO A 42 -6.02 60.34 23.17
CA PRO A 42 -5.23 61.36 23.83
C PRO A 42 -5.78 61.60 25.24
N ARG A 43 -4.89 61.70 26.24
CA ARG A 43 -5.22 61.95 27.64
C ARG A 43 -6.09 63.21 27.87
N GLN A 44 -6.23 64.10 26.88
CA GLN A 44 -7.08 65.29 26.91
C GLN A 44 -8.55 65.06 26.52
N ALA A 45 -8.93 63.92 25.94
CA ALA A 45 -10.31 63.64 25.51
C ALA A 45 -11.20 62.97 26.57
N ARG A 46 -10.76 62.91 27.84
CA ARG A 46 -11.57 62.34 28.94
C ARG A 46 -12.79 63.19 29.33
N GLY A 47 -12.87 64.46 28.91
CA GLY A 47 -13.94 65.39 29.32
C GLY A 47 -15.15 65.50 28.40
N SER A 48 -15.02 65.24 27.09
CA SER A 48 -16.11 65.56 26.12
C SER A 48 -16.84 64.33 25.58
N TYR A 49 -16.18 63.18 25.47
CA TYR A 49 -16.79 61.94 24.96
C TYR A 49 -17.78 61.28 25.94
N TRP A 50 -17.67 61.60 27.24
CA TRP A 50 -18.62 61.13 28.24
C TRP A 50 -19.99 61.81 28.11
N SER A 51 -20.11 63.02 27.52
CA SER A 51 -21.42 63.71 27.48
C SER A 51 -22.39 63.19 26.40
N GLU A 52 -21.90 62.61 25.31
CA GLU A 52 -22.76 62.00 24.28
C GLU A 52 -23.08 60.53 24.57
N VAL A 53 -22.12 59.78 25.10
CA VAL A 53 -22.34 58.39 25.53
C VAL A 53 -23.28 58.33 26.74
N ILE A 54 -23.25 59.34 27.63
CA ILE A 54 -24.24 59.47 28.72
C ILE A 54 -25.66 59.77 28.18
N LYS A 55 -25.83 60.52 27.10
CA LYS A 55 -27.18 60.79 26.54
C LYS A 55 -27.83 59.56 25.91
N ILE A 56 -27.03 58.72 25.23
CA ILE A 56 -27.52 57.46 24.65
C ILE A 56 -27.82 56.43 25.74
N LEU A 57 -27.03 56.39 26.82
CA LEU A 57 -27.31 55.52 27.97
C LEU A 57 -28.46 56.04 28.86
N CYS A 58 -28.67 57.35 28.99
CA CYS A 58 -29.82 57.92 29.71
C CYS A 58 -31.17 57.67 29.02
N ALA A 59 -31.19 57.50 27.69
CA ALA A 59 -32.42 57.16 26.95
C ALA A 59 -32.84 55.69 27.15
N ILE A 60 -31.88 54.78 27.38
CA ILE A 60 -32.16 53.35 27.60
C ILE A 60 -32.51 53.07 29.06
N VAL A 61 -32.01 53.88 30.01
CA VAL A 61 -32.25 53.71 31.46
C VAL A 61 -33.56 54.33 31.94
N LEU A 62 -34.21 55.21 31.17
CA LEU A 62 -35.52 55.78 31.53
C LEU A 62 -36.72 54.84 31.26
N GLY A 63 -36.50 53.65 30.69
CA GLY A 63 -37.58 52.69 30.42
C GLY A 63 -37.97 51.81 31.61
N ILE A 64 -37.03 51.37 32.45
CA ILE A 64 -37.32 50.51 33.61
C ILE A 64 -36.28 50.77 34.71
N GLY A 65 -36.69 51.41 35.81
CA GLY A 65 -35.99 51.33 37.09
C GLY A 65 -34.97 52.44 37.38
N GLY A 66 -35.41 53.69 37.41
CA GLY A 66 -34.70 54.73 38.15
C GLY A 66 -34.69 54.43 39.66
N VAL A 67 -33.60 54.88 40.30
CA VAL A 67 -33.32 54.90 41.75
C VAL A 67 -32.64 53.65 42.31
N VAL A 68 -31.32 53.51 42.10
CA VAL A 68 -30.32 53.16 43.15
C VAL A 68 -28.91 53.65 42.71
N THR A 69 -28.46 54.72 43.39
CA THR A 69 -27.06 55.04 43.79
C THR A 69 -26.04 55.66 42.81
N ALA A 70 -25.90 56.98 42.94
CA ALA A 70 -24.73 57.78 42.56
C ALA A 70 -23.46 57.52 43.43
N GLY A 71 -23.29 56.29 43.94
CA GLY A 71 -22.09 55.83 44.67
C GLY A 71 -21.36 54.68 43.97
N GLY A 72 -21.89 54.14 42.87
CA GLY A 72 -21.37 52.93 42.19
C GLY A 72 -20.38 53.17 41.04
N SER A 73 -20.20 54.40 40.57
CA SER A 73 -19.32 54.70 39.41
C SER A 73 -17.84 54.44 39.69
N TYR A 74 -17.41 54.53 40.96
CA TYR A 74 -16.05 54.18 41.36
C TYR A 74 -15.82 52.65 41.40
N PHE A 75 -16.84 51.88 41.79
CA PHE A 75 -16.77 50.41 41.80
C PHE A 75 -16.86 49.79 40.39
N VAL A 76 -17.68 50.36 39.50
CA VAL A 76 -17.78 49.90 38.11
C VAL A 76 -16.49 50.16 37.34
N ALA A 77 -15.83 51.31 37.54
CA ALA A 77 -14.53 51.58 36.92
C ALA A 77 -13.43 50.63 37.42
N ARG A 78 -13.42 50.30 38.72
CA ARG A 78 -12.45 49.35 39.29
C ARG A 78 -12.67 47.92 38.78
N ASN A 79 -13.91 47.45 38.72
CA ASN A 79 -14.24 46.13 38.19
C ASN A 79 -13.92 46.00 36.68
N GLN A 80 -14.00 47.08 35.90
CA GLN A 80 -13.63 47.05 34.48
C GLN A 80 -12.11 46.96 34.26
N VAL A 81 -11.31 47.59 35.12
CA VAL A 81 -9.84 47.47 35.08
C VAL A 81 -9.42 46.05 35.45
N GLU A 82 -10.00 45.47 36.51
CA GLU A 82 -9.73 44.08 36.91
C GLU A 82 -10.16 43.09 35.81
N LEU A 83 -11.30 43.33 35.15
CA LEU A 83 -11.74 42.49 34.03
C LEU A 83 -10.83 42.61 32.80
N ALA A 84 -10.28 43.80 32.54
CA ALA A 84 -9.31 44.01 31.45
C ALA A 84 -7.98 43.33 31.75
N GLU A 85 -7.53 43.36 33.00
CA GLU A 85 -6.31 42.68 33.45
C GLU A 85 -6.46 41.16 33.36
N ILE A 86 -7.60 40.60 33.80
CA ILE A 86 -7.93 39.17 33.66
C ILE A 86 -8.01 38.76 32.18
N LYS A 87 -8.58 39.60 31.31
CA LYS A 87 -8.63 39.31 29.86
C LYS A 87 -7.25 39.38 29.21
N SER A 88 -6.39 40.31 29.63
CA SER A 88 -5.02 40.41 29.15
C SER A 88 -4.20 39.20 29.57
N SER A 89 -4.29 38.79 30.84
CA SER A 89 -3.56 37.61 31.33
C SER A 89 -4.02 36.33 30.62
N GLN A 90 -5.33 36.17 30.38
CA GLN A 90 -5.87 35.06 29.59
C GLN A 90 -5.41 35.09 28.12
N ALA A 91 -5.28 36.27 27.51
CA ALA A 91 -4.79 36.41 26.15
C ALA A 91 -3.31 36.02 26.05
N ASP A 92 -2.49 36.42 27.02
CA ASP A 92 -1.07 36.07 27.06
C ASP A 92 -0.85 34.58 27.36
N GLU A 93 -1.67 33.97 28.22
CA GLU A 93 -1.66 32.52 28.45
C GLU A 93 -2.01 31.75 27.18
N LYS A 94 -3.06 32.17 26.45
CA LYS A 94 -3.43 31.58 25.15
C LYS A 94 -2.34 31.77 24.09
N ALA A 95 -1.68 32.93 24.06
CA ALA A 95 -0.58 33.18 23.14
C ALA A 95 0.61 32.25 23.41
N ARG A 96 0.99 32.06 24.68
CA ARG A 96 2.05 31.12 25.08
C ARG A 96 1.66 29.67 24.77
N ALA A 97 0.40 29.30 25.02
CA ALA A 97 -0.11 27.97 24.66
C ALA A 97 -0.02 27.74 23.14
N ALA A 98 -0.47 28.70 22.33
CA ALA A 98 -0.40 28.64 20.87
C ALA A 98 1.04 28.57 20.36
N GLU A 99 1.97 29.34 20.94
CA GLU A 99 3.40 29.27 20.60
C GLU A 99 3.98 27.89 20.92
N SER A 100 3.66 27.32 22.08
CA SER A 100 4.12 25.98 22.45
C SER A 100 3.60 24.89 21.49
N VAL A 101 2.35 25.01 21.02
CA VAL A 101 1.76 24.11 20.03
C VAL A 101 2.42 24.29 18.68
N ALA A 102 2.70 25.53 18.25
CA ALA A 102 3.39 25.81 16.99
C ALA A 102 4.82 25.25 16.99
N VAL A 103 5.54 25.36 18.11
CA VAL A 103 6.90 24.78 18.24
C VAL A 103 6.84 23.25 18.16
N ARG A 104 5.89 22.60 18.86
CA ARG A 104 5.69 21.14 18.77
C ARG A 104 5.32 20.70 17.36
N ALA A 105 4.39 21.39 16.69
CA ALA A 105 4.01 21.09 15.32
C ALA A 105 5.18 21.21 14.34
N LYS A 106 6.05 22.23 14.51
CA LYS A 106 7.27 22.36 13.71
C LYS A 106 8.26 21.23 13.95
N ALA A 107 8.44 20.80 15.21
CA ALA A 107 9.32 19.69 15.55
C ALA A 107 8.80 18.35 14.99
N GLU A 108 7.48 18.10 15.09
CA GLU A 108 6.84 16.91 14.51
C GLU A 108 6.92 16.91 12.98
N ALA A 109 6.71 18.05 12.32
CA ALA A 109 6.86 18.17 10.87
C ALA A 109 8.30 17.88 10.42
N ALA A 110 9.31 18.39 11.15
CA ALA A 110 10.71 18.10 10.87
C ALA A 110 11.04 16.61 11.07
N ALA A 111 10.51 15.98 12.12
CA ALA A 111 10.66 14.55 12.35
C ALA A 111 10.02 13.70 11.24
N ALA A 112 8.83 14.09 10.77
CA ALA A 112 8.15 13.42 9.66
C ALA A 112 8.91 13.54 8.33
N VAL A 113 9.50 14.71 8.04
CA VAL A 113 10.37 14.88 6.86
C VAL A 113 11.60 13.99 6.95
N ASN A 114 12.26 13.95 8.10
CA ASN A 114 13.41 13.06 8.29
C ASN A 114 13.04 11.58 8.10
N LEU A 115 11.90 11.14 8.66
CA LEU A 115 11.41 9.77 8.49
C LEU A 115 11.09 9.43 7.03
N ARG A 116 10.47 10.37 6.31
CA ARG A 116 10.20 10.21 4.87
C ARG A 116 11.50 10.08 4.08
N ASP A 117 12.48 10.92 4.39
CA ASP A 117 13.76 10.94 3.68
C ASP A 117 14.60 9.69 3.98
N THR A 118 14.51 9.11 5.19
CA THR A 118 15.11 7.80 5.48
C THR A 118 14.40 6.68 4.73
N ALA A 119 13.06 6.64 4.74
CA ALA A 119 12.29 5.64 4.00
C ALA A 119 12.62 5.66 2.51
N ARG A 120 12.76 6.86 1.90
CA ARG A 120 13.14 7.01 0.50
C ARG A 120 14.55 6.48 0.19
N ARG A 121 15.49 6.60 1.12
CA ARG A 121 16.85 6.03 0.97
C ARG A 121 16.81 4.51 1.04
N GLU A 122 16.06 3.96 1.99
CA GLU A 122 15.88 2.51 2.14
C GLU A 122 15.21 1.91 0.90
N GLU A 123 14.18 2.56 0.34
CA GLU A 123 13.56 2.13 -0.91
C GLU A 123 14.56 2.14 -2.10
N ALA A 124 15.39 3.16 -2.20
CA ALA A 124 16.40 3.26 -3.25
C ALA A 124 17.47 2.15 -3.11
N GLU A 125 17.89 1.85 -1.89
CA GLU A 125 18.83 0.76 -1.59
C GLU A 125 18.22 -0.61 -1.87
N ALA A 126 16.96 -0.83 -1.46
CA ALA A 126 16.21 -2.05 -1.77
C ALA A 126 16.07 -2.24 -3.28
N ALA A 127 15.72 -1.18 -4.03
CA ALA A 127 15.63 -1.24 -5.49
C ALA A 127 16.98 -1.62 -6.14
N LYS A 128 18.10 -1.11 -5.61
CA LYS A 128 19.44 -1.47 -6.07
C LYS A 128 19.74 -2.95 -5.81
N SER A 129 19.45 -3.46 -4.61
CA SER A 129 19.66 -4.88 -4.27
C SER A 129 18.82 -5.82 -5.14
N VAL A 130 17.55 -5.47 -5.42
CA VAL A 130 16.68 -6.24 -6.32
C VAL A 130 17.25 -6.28 -7.73
N LYS A 131 17.82 -5.16 -8.21
CA LYS A 131 18.48 -5.11 -9.52
C LYS A 131 19.71 -6.02 -9.55
N GLU A 132 20.59 -5.92 -8.55
CA GLU A 132 21.80 -6.77 -8.43
C GLU A 132 21.45 -8.27 -8.39
N LEU A 133 20.38 -8.63 -7.67
CA LEU A 133 19.88 -10.02 -7.64
C LEU A 133 19.35 -10.48 -8.99
N ARG A 134 18.63 -9.63 -9.73
CA ARG A 134 18.14 -9.94 -11.09
C ARG A 134 19.30 -10.12 -12.07
N ASP A 135 20.29 -9.24 -12.00
CA ASP A 135 21.48 -9.31 -12.85
C ASP A 135 22.26 -10.60 -12.55
N SER A 136 22.43 -10.94 -11.26
CA SER A 136 23.07 -12.19 -10.83
C SER A 136 22.30 -13.44 -11.28
N LEU A 137 20.96 -13.41 -11.22
CA LEU A 137 20.11 -14.51 -11.69
C LEU A 137 20.22 -14.68 -13.21
N ALA A 138 20.24 -13.58 -13.97
CA ALA A 138 20.40 -13.61 -15.42
C ALA A 138 21.77 -14.17 -15.82
N GLU A 139 22.83 -13.76 -15.13
CA GLU A 139 24.19 -14.30 -15.33
C GLU A 139 24.24 -15.80 -15.01
N LEU A 140 23.69 -16.22 -13.88
CA LEU A 140 23.63 -17.63 -13.49
C LEU A 140 22.82 -18.45 -14.51
N THR A 141 21.70 -17.92 -14.99
CA THR A 141 20.88 -18.57 -16.01
C THR A 141 21.66 -18.75 -17.31
N SER A 142 22.41 -17.73 -17.74
CA SER A 142 23.29 -17.79 -18.91
C SER A 142 24.43 -18.80 -18.75
N LYS A 143 25.07 -18.86 -17.57
CA LYS A 143 26.09 -19.86 -17.24
C LYS A 143 25.52 -21.28 -17.25
N VAL A 144 24.37 -21.51 -16.61
CA VAL A 144 23.70 -22.82 -16.63
C VAL A 144 23.30 -23.21 -18.05
N GLN A 145 22.85 -22.26 -18.88
CA GLN A 145 22.48 -22.50 -20.27
C GLN A 145 23.66 -22.90 -21.16
N SER A 146 24.83 -22.28 -20.94
CA SER A 146 26.04 -22.55 -21.72
C SER A 146 26.76 -23.83 -21.27
N GLU A 147 26.85 -24.08 -19.96
CA GLU A 147 27.52 -25.27 -19.42
C GLU A 147 26.66 -26.53 -19.53
N ASN A 148 25.33 -26.39 -19.38
CA ASN A 148 24.41 -27.52 -19.33
C ASN A 148 23.15 -27.24 -20.17
N PRO A 149 23.26 -27.14 -21.51
CA PRO A 149 22.12 -26.87 -22.38
C PRO A 149 20.99 -27.90 -22.26
N GLY A 150 21.28 -29.11 -21.79
CA GLY A 150 20.30 -30.17 -21.51
C GLY A 150 19.51 -29.98 -20.21
N LEU A 151 20.00 -29.23 -19.22
CA LEU A 151 19.29 -29.01 -17.95
C LEU A 151 18.11 -28.03 -18.10
N LEU A 152 18.22 -27.05 -18.99
CA LEU A 152 17.17 -26.03 -19.19
C LEU A 152 16.09 -26.47 -20.19
N LYS A 153 16.33 -27.53 -20.96
CA LYS A 153 15.36 -28.09 -21.90
C LYS A 153 14.78 -29.41 -21.39
N ARG A 154 14.45 -29.48 -20.09
CA ARG A 154 13.59 -30.58 -19.64
C ARG A 154 12.25 -30.43 -20.33
N GLN A 155 11.99 -31.28 -21.31
CA GLN A 155 10.74 -31.28 -22.04
C GLN A 155 9.61 -31.56 -21.05
N LEU A 156 8.65 -30.65 -20.96
CA LEU A 156 7.49 -30.80 -20.09
C LEU A 156 6.55 -31.85 -20.69
N VAL A 157 6.11 -32.80 -19.86
CA VAL A 157 5.23 -33.90 -20.23
C VAL A 157 4.03 -33.93 -19.29
N TYR A 158 2.84 -33.61 -19.82
CA TYR A 158 1.60 -33.78 -19.07
C TYR A 158 1.05 -35.19 -19.27
N ILE A 159 0.74 -35.87 -18.18
CA ILE A 159 0.25 -37.24 -18.20
C ILE A 159 -1.23 -37.23 -17.85
N GLN A 160 -2.06 -37.64 -18.79
CA GLN A 160 -3.46 -37.94 -18.56
C GLN A 160 -3.69 -39.45 -18.64
N PHE A 161 -4.41 -40.01 -17.68
CA PHE A 161 -4.64 -41.45 -17.64
C PHE A 161 -6.08 -41.83 -17.28
N GLN A 162 -6.49 -43.01 -17.72
CA GLN A 162 -7.80 -43.60 -17.45
C GLN A 162 -7.70 -45.13 -17.34
N GLY A 163 -8.82 -45.79 -17.00
CA GLY A 163 -8.89 -47.24 -16.80
C GLY A 163 -8.37 -47.68 -15.42
N ASP A 164 -7.96 -48.94 -15.31
CA ASP A 164 -7.55 -49.55 -14.03
C ASP A 164 -6.08 -49.29 -13.67
N LEU A 165 -5.45 -48.26 -14.26
CA LEU A 165 -4.10 -47.83 -13.88
C LEU A 165 -4.11 -47.19 -12.49
N SER A 166 -3.31 -47.72 -11.56
CA SER A 166 -3.21 -47.15 -10.21
C SER A 166 -2.42 -45.84 -10.20
N ARG A 167 -2.73 -44.92 -9.28
CA ARG A 167 -1.95 -43.68 -9.11
C ARG A 167 -0.48 -43.95 -8.77
N ALA A 168 -0.21 -45.03 -8.03
CA ALA A 168 1.15 -45.44 -7.68
C ALA A 168 1.97 -45.80 -8.94
N LEU A 169 1.41 -46.62 -9.83
CA LEU A 169 2.06 -47.00 -11.10
C LEU A 169 2.36 -45.78 -11.98
N ILE A 170 1.43 -44.82 -12.05
CA ILE A 170 1.64 -43.58 -12.80
C ILE A 170 2.71 -42.69 -12.16
N ASN A 171 2.80 -42.65 -10.83
CA ASN A 171 3.88 -41.91 -10.16
C ASN A 171 5.26 -42.57 -10.38
N GLU A 172 5.34 -43.90 -10.45
CA GLU A 172 6.57 -44.60 -10.85
C GLU A 172 6.97 -44.28 -12.30
N LEU A 173 5.98 -44.21 -13.21
CA LEU A 173 6.23 -43.77 -14.59
C LEU A 173 6.82 -42.35 -14.61
N ARG A 174 6.25 -41.43 -13.82
CA ARG A 174 6.75 -40.05 -13.73
C ARG A 174 8.21 -40.00 -13.29
N GLN A 175 8.56 -40.72 -12.23
CA GLN A 175 9.94 -40.79 -11.75
C GLN A 175 10.89 -41.39 -12.80
N SER A 176 10.44 -42.42 -13.54
CA SER A 176 11.19 -43.01 -14.65
C SER A 176 11.44 -42.01 -15.78
N LEU A 177 10.44 -41.19 -16.13
CA LEU A 177 10.58 -40.13 -17.14
C LEU A 177 11.50 -39.00 -16.67
N GLU A 178 11.41 -38.59 -15.39
CA GLU A 178 12.30 -37.59 -14.79
C GLU A 178 13.76 -38.03 -14.81
N ALA A 179 14.04 -39.30 -14.52
CA ALA A 179 15.38 -39.88 -14.64
C ALA A 179 15.93 -39.86 -16.08
N LYS A 180 15.04 -39.85 -17.09
CA LYS A 180 15.37 -39.70 -18.52
C LYS A 180 15.43 -38.23 -18.98
N GLY A 181 15.35 -37.26 -18.06
CA GLY A 181 15.44 -35.82 -18.37
C GLY A 181 14.13 -35.19 -18.83
N LEU A 182 12.99 -35.86 -18.67
CA LEU A 182 11.67 -35.36 -19.02
C LEU A 182 10.97 -34.84 -17.76
N SER A 183 10.47 -33.60 -17.77
CA SER A 183 9.76 -33.04 -16.62
C SER A 183 8.30 -33.50 -16.65
N ALA A 184 7.91 -34.42 -15.76
CA ALA A 184 6.56 -34.96 -15.70
C ALA A 184 5.86 -34.56 -14.40
N PRO A 185 5.18 -33.39 -14.33
CA PRO A 185 4.42 -32.97 -13.15
C PRO A 185 3.16 -33.84 -12.92
N GLY A 186 2.32 -33.42 -11.98
CA GLY A 186 1.08 -34.11 -11.58
C GLY A 186 0.34 -34.80 -12.72
N ALA A 187 0.02 -36.09 -12.54
CA ALA A 187 -0.79 -36.82 -13.52
C ALA A 187 -2.28 -36.64 -13.23
N GLU A 188 -3.07 -36.44 -14.28
CA GLU A 188 -4.50 -36.22 -14.20
C GLU A 188 -5.27 -37.47 -14.61
N ARG A 189 -6.27 -37.87 -13.82
CA ARG A 189 -7.19 -38.95 -14.22
C ARG A 189 -8.37 -38.34 -14.96
N LEU A 190 -8.56 -38.72 -16.22
CA LEU A 190 -9.69 -38.28 -17.04
C LEU A 190 -10.80 -39.33 -17.06
N ALA A 191 -12.06 -38.87 -17.16
CA ALA A 191 -13.24 -39.75 -17.22
C ALA A 191 -13.67 -40.12 -18.66
N ALA A 192 -13.34 -39.28 -19.64
CA ALA A 192 -13.76 -39.47 -21.03
C ALA A 192 -12.90 -40.53 -21.73
N PRO A 193 -13.47 -41.38 -22.59
CA PRO A 193 -12.71 -42.41 -23.29
C PRO A 193 -11.78 -41.81 -24.37
N TYR A 194 -10.53 -42.26 -24.40
CA TYR A 194 -9.55 -41.93 -25.44
C TYR A 194 -8.62 -43.11 -25.73
N LYS A 195 -7.81 -42.98 -26.78
CA LYS A 195 -6.80 -43.97 -27.17
C LYS A 195 -5.43 -43.62 -26.58
N ASN A 196 -4.59 -44.65 -26.41
CA ASN A 196 -3.19 -44.49 -26.07
C ASN A 196 -2.47 -43.68 -27.16
N LEU A 197 -1.97 -42.49 -26.82
CA LEU A 197 -1.22 -41.64 -27.74
C LEU A 197 -0.31 -40.66 -27.01
N VAL A 198 0.68 -40.16 -27.73
CA VAL A 198 1.50 -39.02 -27.34
C VAL A 198 1.17 -37.88 -28.29
N LYS A 199 0.72 -36.74 -27.78
CA LYS A 199 0.55 -35.54 -28.59
C LYS A 199 1.81 -34.70 -28.55
N TYR A 200 2.20 -34.23 -29.72
CA TYR A 200 3.15 -33.14 -29.90
C TYR A 200 2.46 -32.04 -30.71
N PHE A 201 2.97 -30.82 -30.63
CA PHE A 201 2.28 -29.67 -31.23
C PHE A 201 3.14 -28.91 -32.22
N ARG A 202 4.42 -29.28 -32.32
CA ARG A 202 5.37 -28.70 -33.25
C ARG A 202 6.07 -29.81 -34.03
N PRO A 203 6.23 -29.70 -35.35
CA PRO A 203 6.86 -30.75 -36.16
C PRO A 203 8.27 -31.15 -35.66
N GLU A 204 9.05 -30.21 -35.13
CA GLU A 204 10.37 -30.47 -34.58
C GLU A 204 10.36 -31.37 -33.32
N GLU A 205 9.22 -31.50 -32.64
CA GLU A 205 9.05 -32.33 -31.44
C GLU A 205 8.67 -33.78 -31.75
N GLU A 206 8.40 -34.14 -33.00
CA GLU A 206 7.97 -35.49 -33.40
C GLU A 206 8.92 -36.57 -32.90
N LYS A 207 10.24 -36.35 -33.03
CA LYS A 207 11.26 -37.29 -32.55
C LYS A 207 11.22 -37.46 -31.02
N SER A 208 11.04 -36.36 -30.30
CA SER A 208 10.92 -36.38 -28.83
C SER A 208 9.65 -37.11 -28.39
N ALA A 209 8.54 -36.91 -29.10
CA ALA A 209 7.28 -37.62 -28.84
C ALA A 209 7.41 -39.12 -29.10
N ALA A 210 8.11 -39.53 -30.16
CA ALA A 210 8.39 -40.94 -30.44
C ALA A 210 9.28 -41.57 -29.35
N LEU A 211 10.29 -40.85 -28.86
CA LEU A 211 11.13 -41.31 -27.74
C LEU A 211 10.33 -41.44 -26.44
N LEU A 212 9.44 -40.49 -26.14
CA LEU A 212 8.53 -40.55 -24.99
C LEU A 212 7.58 -41.75 -25.09
N ALA A 213 7.01 -41.98 -26.27
CA ALA A 213 6.16 -43.14 -26.53
C ALA A 213 6.92 -44.45 -26.24
N LYS A 214 8.11 -44.62 -26.82
CA LYS A 214 8.94 -45.81 -26.62
C LYS A 214 9.35 -45.99 -25.15
N ALA A 215 9.78 -44.92 -24.48
CA ALA A 215 10.16 -44.99 -23.07
C ALA A 215 8.99 -45.39 -22.16
N THR A 216 7.78 -44.95 -22.51
CA THR A 216 6.55 -45.31 -21.79
C THR A 216 6.16 -46.76 -22.06
N GLU A 217 6.24 -47.23 -23.31
CA GLU A 217 6.01 -48.63 -23.67
C GLU A 217 6.98 -49.57 -22.95
N GLU A 218 8.28 -49.23 -22.92
CA GLU A 218 9.31 -49.97 -22.18
C GLU A 218 9.00 -50.06 -20.68
N PHE A 219 8.57 -48.93 -20.08
CA PHE A 219 8.19 -48.89 -18.67
C PHE A 219 7.03 -49.86 -18.39
N PHE A 220 5.93 -49.76 -19.13
CA PHE A 220 4.78 -50.63 -18.91
C PHE A 220 5.10 -52.09 -19.21
N MET A 221 5.89 -52.37 -20.26
CA MET A 221 6.36 -53.72 -20.58
C MET A 221 7.17 -54.32 -19.41
N SER A 222 8.03 -53.52 -18.76
CA SER A 222 8.78 -53.96 -17.56
C SER A 222 7.88 -54.27 -16.35
N LYS A 223 6.66 -53.73 -16.34
CA LYS A 223 5.62 -53.98 -15.33
C LYS A 223 4.67 -55.12 -15.74
N GLY A 224 5.01 -55.88 -16.78
CA GLY A 224 4.18 -56.97 -17.29
C GLY A 224 2.94 -56.52 -18.05
N CYS A 225 2.89 -55.25 -18.48
CA CYS A 225 1.71 -54.64 -19.07
C CYS A 225 2.03 -54.06 -20.45
N SER A 226 1.51 -54.65 -21.52
CA SER A 226 1.85 -54.19 -22.88
C SER A 226 0.92 -53.05 -23.31
N VAL A 227 1.45 -51.83 -23.39
CA VAL A 227 0.78 -50.69 -24.03
C VAL A 227 1.38 -50.44 -25.40
N LYS A 228 0.57 -49.90 -26.33
CA LYS A 228 1.05 -49.40 -27.63
C LYS A 228 0.65 -47.95 -27.76
N LEU A 229 1.63 -47.09 -28.00
CA LEU A 229 1.50 -45.64 -28.12
C LEU A 229 1.83 -45.23 -29.55
N ARG A 230 1.19 -44.15 -29.99
CA ARG A 230 1.49 -43.50 -31.27
C ARG A 230 1.70 -42.00 -31.04
N ALA A 231 2.72 -41.43 -31.65
CA ALA A 231 2.92 -39.99 -31.68
C ALA A 231 1.94 -39.37 -32.70
N VAL A 232 1.25 -38.29 -32.32
CA VAL A 232 0.28 -37.60 -33.17
C VAL A 232 0.47 -36.10 -33.03
N GLU A 233 0.54 -35.40 -34.16
CA GLU A 233 0.54 -33.94 -34.19
C GLU A 233 -0.85 -33.40 -33.80
N ALA A 234 -0.88 -32.49 -32.84
CA ALA A 234 -2.07 -31.77 -32.42
C ALA A 234 -1.89 -30.27 -32.69
N LYS A 235 -2.99 -29.58 -33.01
CA LYS A 235 -2.98 -28.13 -33.21
C LYS A 235 -3.18 -27.41 -31.89
N THR A 236 -2.45 -26.31 -31.67
CA THR A 236 -2.62 -25.42 -30.52
C THR A 236 -2.20 -24.00 -30.86
N GLU A 237 -2.72 -23.03 -30.13
CA GLU A 237 -2.35 -21.61 -30.24
C GLU A 237 -1.24 -21.22 -29.25
N VAL A 238 -0.87 -22.13 -28.33
CA VAL A 238 0.16 -21.90 -27.32
C VAL A 238 1.55 -21.95 -27.98
N ALA A 239 2.42 -20.98 -27.69
CA ALA A 239 3.73 -20.85 -28.35
C ALA A 239 4.76 -21.95 -27.99
N ALA A 240 4.67 -22.51 -26.78
CA ALA A 240 5.56 -23.57 -26.29
C ALA A 240 4.78 -24.63 -25.50
N PRO A 241 3.90 -25.38 -26.18
CA PRO A 241 3.06 -26.38 -25.53
C PRO A 241 3.90 -27.58 -25.06
N PRO A 242 3.54 -28.20 -23.93
CA PRO A 242 4.20 -29.42 -23.47
C PRO A 242 3.85 -30.62 -24.38
N LEU A 243 4.60 -31.71 -24.27
CA LEU A 243 4.13 -33.00 -24.78
C LEU A 243 2.98 -33.50 -23.89
N GLU A 244 1.98 -34.14 -24.48
CA GLU A 244 0.91 -34.78 -23.72
C GLU A 244 0.96 -36.30 -23.90
N LEU A 245 0.98 -37.03 -22.79
CA LEU A 245 0.91 -38.49 -22.76
C LEU A 245 -0.49 -38.90 -22.30
N TRP A 246 -1.25 -39.52 -23.20
CA TRP A 246 -2.61 -39.98 -22.97
C TRP A 246 -2.61 -41.51 -22.83
N LEU A 247 -2.93 -42.02 -21.64
CA LEU A 247 -2.91 -43.44 -21.30
C LEU A 247 -4.31 -43.98 -20.97
N SER A 248 -4.78 -44.92 -21.78
CA SER A 248 -6.02 -45.65 -21.58
C SER A 248 -5.74 -47.15 -21.54
N HIS A 249 -5.63 -47.71 -20.34
CA HIS A 249 -5.31 -49.11 -20.19
C HIS A 249 -5.79 -49.70 -18.86
N SER A 250 -5.80 -51.03 -18.77
CA SER A 250 -6.08 -51.77 -17.53
C SER A 250 -4.98 -52.80 -17.36
N CYS A 251 -4.10 -52.60 -16.37
CA CYS A 251 -3.09 -53.58 -15.99
C CYS A 251 -3.64 -54.38 -14.81
N LYS A 252 -3.81 -55.70 -14.98
CA LYS A 252 -4.01 -56.59 -13.83
C LYS A 252 -2.63 -56.78 -13.19
N GLN A 253 -2.38 -56.11 -12.07
CA GLN A 253 -1.25 -56.44 -11.21
C GLN A 253 -1.53 -57.72 -10.44
#